data_AF-A0AAI8ZMG9-F1
#
_entry.id   AF-A0AAI8ZMG9-F1
#
_cell.length_a   1.000
_cell.length_b   1.000
_cell.length_c   1.000
_cell.angle_alpha   90.00
_cell.angle_beta   90.00
_cell.angle_gamma   90.00
#
_symmetry.space_group_name_H-M   'P 1'
#
loop_
_entity.id
_entity.type
_entity.pdbx_description
1 polymer ?
#
loop_
_entity_poly.entity_id
_entity_poly.type
_entity_poly.pdbx_seq_one_letter_code
_entity_poly.pdbx_strand_id
1 'polypeptide(L)' 'MRFTIRNGKHLFTVLGRTESFDSFSQGVHWAFTQKEAMRVATEIWSK' A
#
# COMPACT_ATOMS: atom_id res chain seq x y z
N MET A 1 4.91 3.03 -5.29
CA MET A 1 4.64 1.69 -4.75
C MET A 1 5.74 0.78 -5.25
N ARG A 2 6.36 -0.01 -4.37
CA ARG A 2 7.30 -1.09 -4.74
C ARG A 2 6.69 -2.42 -4.35
N PHE A 3 6.83 -3.42 -5.22
CA PHE A 3 6.39 -4.80 -4.98
C PHE A 3 7.57 -5.75 -5.14
N THR A 4 7.70 -6.71 -4.23
CA THR A 4 8.72 -7.77 -4.26
C THR A 4 8.15 -9.06 -3.69
N ILE A 5 8.61 -10.21 -4.18
CA ILE A 5 8.29 -11.51 -3.58
C ILE A 5 9.46 -11.95 -2.72
N ARG A 6 9.21 -12.34 -1.47
CA ARG A 6 10.22 -12.88 -0.56
C ARG A 6 9.64 -14.06 0.20
N ASN A 7 10.30 -15.22 0.14
CA ASN A 7 9.86 -16.46 0.81
C ASN A 7 8.40 -16.82 0.53
N GLY A 8 7.95 -16.68 -0.73
CA GLY A 8 6.57 -16.96 -1.13
C GLY A 8 5.52 -15.93 -0.70
N LYS A 9 5.90 -14.88 0.05
CA LYS A 9 5.02 -13.78 0.44
C LYS A 9 5.14 -12.61 -0.55
N HIS A 10 4.03 -11.89 -0.70
CA HIS A 10 3.92 -10.68 -1.52
C HIS A 10 4.16 -9.44 -0.67
N LEU A 11 5.32 -8.80 -0.79
CA LEU A 11 5.65 -7.60 -0.03
C LEU A 11 5.33 -6.35 -0.85
N PHE A 12 4.57 -5.44 -0.25
CA PHE A 12 4.19 -4.16 -0.83
C PHE A 12 4.73 -3.02 0.02
N THR A 13 5.39 -2.05 -0.62
CA THR A 13 5.86 -0.83 0.03
C THR A 13 5.13 0.39 -0.54
N VAL A 14 4.41 1.08 0.32
CA VAL A 14 3.59 2.26 0.01
C VAL A 14 3.82 3.32 1.08
N LEU A 15 4.14 4.55 0.65
CA LEU A 15 4.39 5.69 1.55
C LEU A 15 5.39 5.39 2.69
N GLY A 16 6.46 4.65 2.38
CA GLY A 16 7.49 4.26 3.35
C GLY A 16 7.11 3.10 4.28
N ARG A 17 5.86 2.61 4.24
CA ARG A 17 5.41 1.42 4.98
C ARG A 17 5.50 0.19 4.10
N THR A 18 6.01 -0.91 4.67
CA THR A 18 6.10 -2.20 4.00
C THR A 18 5.22 -3.20 4.72
N GLU A 19 4.35 -3.88 3.98
CA GLU A 19 3.47 -4.94 4.48
C GLU A 19 3.60 -6.21 3.64
N SER A 20 3.38 -7.37 4.26
CA SER A 20 3.46 -8.68 3.59
C SER A 20 2.09 -9.35 3.51
N PHE A 21 1.80 -9.94 2.36
CA PHE A 21 0.52 -10.59 2.07
C PHE A 21 0.71 -12.01 1.53
N ASP A 22 -0.29 -12.84 1.74
CA ASP A 22 -0.37 -14.20 1.18
C ASP A 22 -0.80 -14.21 -0.28
N SER A 23 -1.45 -13.14 -0.74
CA SER A 23 -1.82 -13.00 -2.14
C SER A 23 -1.47 -11.63 -2.70
N PHE A 24 -1.19 -11.59 -4.00
CA PHE A 24 -0.97 -10.35 -4.73
C PHE A 24 -2.19 -9.41 -4.65
N SER A 25 -3.41 -9.95 -4.76
CA SER A 25 -4.63 -9.16 -4.75
C SER A 25 -4.86 -8.43 -3.43
N GLN A 26 -4.57 -9.07 -2.29
CA GLN A 26 -4.65 -8.42 -0.97
C GLN A 26 -3.69 -7.23 -0.89
N GLY A 27 -2.45 -7.41 -1.35
CA GLY A 27 -1.47 -6.34 -1.33
C GLY A 27 -1.81 -5.17 -2.26
N VAL A 28 -2.40 -5.43 -3.43
CA VAL A 28 -2.92 -4.38 -4.32
C VAL A 28 -4.06 -3.60 -3.66
N HIS A 29 -5.03 -4.30 -3.06
CA HIS A 29 -6.16 -3.66 -2.37
C HIS A 29 -5.69 -2.78 -1.20
N TRP A 30 -4.75 -3.27 -0.40
CA TRP A 30 -4.13 -2.51 0.67
C TRP A 30 -3.40 -1.27 0.12
N ALA A 31 -2.57 -1.45 -0.91
CA ALA A 31 -1.80 -0.36 -1.51
C ALA A 31 -2.69 0.74 -2.09
N PHE A 32 -3.81 0.37 -2.72
CA PHE A 32 -4.83 1.31 -3.19
C PHE A 32 -5.45 2.09 -2.02
N THR A 33 -5.88 1.38 -0.98
CA THR A 33 -6.48 1.99 0.23
C THR A 33 -5.53 3.01 0.86
N GLN A 34 -4.24 2.70 0.98
CA GLN A 34 -3.25 3.64 1.54
C GLN A 34 -3.08 4.91 0.70
N LYS A 35 -3.12 4.79 -0.64
CA LYS A 35 -3.03 5.95 -1.54
C LYS A 35 -4.26 6.84 -1.43
N GLU A 36 -5.45 6.24 -1.38
CA GLU A 36 -6.70 7.01 -1.23
C GLU A 36 -6.77 7.71 0.13
N ALA A 37 -6.38 7.03 1.20
CA ALA A 37 -6.32 7.64 2.53
C ALA A 37 -5.39 8.87 2.54
N MET A 38 -4.23 8.80 1.88
CA MET A 38 -3.32 9.94 1.75
C MET A 38 -3.89 11.07 0.90
N ARG A 39 -4.57 10.74 -0.20
CA ARG A 39 -5.24 11.74 -1.06
C ARG A 39 -6.28 12.52 -0.25
N VAL A 40 -7.15 11.82 0.46
CA VAL A 40 -8.17 12.43 1.33
C VAL A 40 -7.55 13.27 2.43
N ALA A 41 -6.51 12.77 3.11
CA ALA A 41 -5.81 13.54 4.14
C ALA A 41 -5.21 14.84 3.60
N THR A 42 -4.62 14.79 2.40
CA THR A 42 -4.04 15.97 1.73
C THR A 42 -5.13 16.99 1.34
N GLU A 43 -6.28 16.53 0.85
CA GLU A 43 -7.43 17.38 0.52
C GLU A 43 -8.02 18.08 1.76
N ILE A 44 -8.06 17.40 2.91
CA ILE A 44 -8.54 17.98 4.17
C ILE A 44 -7.57 19.04 4.70
N TRP A 45 -6.26 18.78 4.65
CA TRP A 45 -5.24 19.70 5.16
C TRP A 45 -4.96 20.91 4.27
N SER A 46 -5.40 20.89 3.01
CA SER A 46 -5.23 22.00 2.06
C SER A 46 -6.41 23.00 2.07
N LYS A 47 -7.38 22.83 2.98
CA LYS A 47 -8.52 23.75 3.21
C LYS A 47 -8.31 24.52 4.49
#